data_AF-A0A0D0C7S9-F1
#
_entry.id   AF-A0A0D0C7S9-F1
#
_cell.length_a   1.000
_cell.length_b   1.000
_cell.length_c   1.000
_cell.angle_alpha   90.00
_cell.angle_beta   90.00
_cell.angle_gamma   90.00
#
_symmetry.space_group_name_H-M   'P 1'
#
loop_
_entity.id
_entity.type
_entity.pdbx_description
1 polymer ?
#
loop_
_entity_poly.entity_id
_entity_poly.type
_entity_poly.pdbx_seq_one_letter_code
_entity_poly.pdbx_strand_id
1 'polypeptide(L)'
;MGQAVLKHEAAKRGIDIEVDSAGTAAYHVGEDPDNRTVSTCKKHKIPIKHSARQVKEADFSTFQYILAADESNLRSLVEKQPKGAATVRLWGSYLDDKPIGDPYYGGIDGFERCFEQCTKLSNAFLDEVVGQD
;
A
#
# COMPACT_ATOMS: atom_id res chain seq x y z
N MET A 1 -5.87 -1.63 -3.01
CA MET A 1 -6.50 -1.11 -1.77
C MET A 1 -5.59 -0.12 -1.07
N GLY A 2 -4.38 -0.53 -0.67
CA GLY A 2 -3.41 0.33 0.03
C GLY A 2 -3.22 1.73 -0.56
N GLN A 3 -2.91 1.83 -1.86
CA GLN A 3 -2.77 3.13 -2.56
C GLN A 3 -3.98 4.05 -2.35
N ALA A 4 -5.19 3.54 -2.60
CA ALA A 4 -6.42 4.33 -2.56
C ALA A 4 -6.70 4.84 -1.14
N VAL A 5 -6.48 3.98 -0.13
CA VAL A 5 -6.67 4.34 1.29
C VAL A 5 -5.63 5.35 1.75
N LEU A 6 -4.34 5.14 1.47
CA LEU A 6 -3.29 6.07 1.87
C LEU A 6 -3.49 7.45 1.24
N LYS A 7 -3.79 7.49 -0.06
CA LYS A 7 -4.09 8.74 -0.76
C LYS A 7 -5.30 9.47 -0.17
N HIS A 8 -6.35 8.71 0.19
CA HIS A 8 -7.55 9.29 0.79
C HIS A 8 -7.29 9.87 2.19
N GLU A 9 -6.57 9.14 3.05
CA GLU A 9 -6.25 9.62 4.39
C GLU A 9 -5.30 10.83 4.38
N ALA A 10 -4.31 10.85 3.47
CA ALA A 10 -3.44 12.01 3.27
C ALA A 10 -4.25 13.25 2.82
N ALA A 11 -5.14 13.09 1.84
CA ALA A 11 -5.99 14.18 1.36
C ALA A 11 -6.93 14.72 2.46
N LYS A 12 -7.51 13.83 3.30
CA LYS A 12 -8.32 14.24 4.45
C LYS A 12 -7.56 15.08 5.48
N ARG A 13 -6.24 14.87 5.58
CA ARG A 13 -5.33 15.59 6.47
C ARG A 13 -4.70 16.81 5.80
N GLY A 14 -5.01 17.11 4.54
CA GLY A 14 -4.40 18.22 3.79
C GLY A 14 -2.93 17.99 3.43
N ILE A 15 -2.47 16.73 3.44
CA ILE A 15 -1.10 16.35 3.13
C ILE A 15 -1.01 16.06 1.62
N ASP A 16 -0.17 16.82 0.92
CA ASP A 16 0.06 16.65 -0.51
C ASP A 16 1.18 15.62 -0.75
N ILE A 17 0.81 14.44 -1.26
CA ILE A 17 1.74 13.36 -1.60
C ILE A 17 1.32 12.66 -2.89
N GLU A 18 2.32 12.15 -3.61
CA GLU A 18 2.11 11.20 -4.70
C GLU A 18 2.06 9.76 -4.15
N VAL A 19 1.04 9.00 -4.56
CA VAL A 19 0.85 7.61 -4.11
C VAL A 19 0.55 6.72 -5.31
N ASP A 20 1.34 5.67 -5.45
CA ASP A 20 1.17 4.62 -6.45
C ASP A 20 1.17 3.22 -5.82
N SER A 21 0.80 2.18 -6.57
CA SER A 21 0.99 0.78 -6.16
C SER A 21 1.60 -0.09 -7.26
N ALA A 22 2.33 -1.12 -6.85
CA ALA A 22 2.93 -2.09 -7.75
C ALA A 22 3.10 -3.44 -7.05
N GLY A 23 3.07 -4.53 -7.82
CA GLY A 23 3.34 -5.88 -7.35
C GLY A 23 4.82 -6.26 -7.48
N THR A 24 5.31 -7.10 -6.57
CA THR A 24 6.66 -7.69 -6.66
C THR A 24 6.74 -8.78 -7.73
N ALA A 25 5.61 -9.46 -7.99
CA ALA A 25 5.45 -10.46 -9.05
C ALA A 25 4.67 -9.89 -10.26
N ALA A 26 4.87 -10.50 -11.43
CA ALA A 26 4.26 -10.07 -12.70
C ALA A 26 2.88 -10.70 -12.98
N TYR A 27 2.32 -11.48 -12.05
CA TYR A 27 1.14 -12.33 -12.32
C TYR A 27 -0.14 -11.57 -12.73
N HIS A 28 -0.26 -10.29 -12.40
CA HIS A 28 -1.48 -9.49 -12.62
C HIS A 28 -1.24 -8.20 -13.40
N VAL A 29 -0.10 -8.06 -14.09
CA VAL A 29 0.21 -6.80 -14.80
C VAL A 29 -0.85 -6.49 -15.86
N GLY A 30 -1.40 -5.28 -15.80
CA GLY A 30 -2.45 -4.78 -16.69
C GLY A 30 -3.87 -5.06 -16.22
N GLU A 31 -4.05 -5.87 -15.18
CA GLU A 31 -5.39 -6.20 -14.66
C GLU A 31 -5.95 -5.06 -13.79
N ASP A 32 -7.27 -4.92 -13.84
CA ASP A 32 -8.03 -4.05 -12.93
C ASP A 32 -8.03 -4.65 -11.50
N PRO A 33 -8.29 -3.82 -10.47
CA PRO A 33 -8.33 -4.31 -9.10
C PRO A 33 -9.47 -5.33 -8.91
N ASP A 34 -9.25 -6.34 -8.07
CA ASP A 34 -10.28 -7.33 -7.72
C ASP A 34 -11.61 -6.65 -7.34
N ASN A 35 -12.72 -7.14 -7.90
CA ASN A 35 -14.06 -6.56 -7.70
C ASN A 35 -14.44 -6.40 -6.22
N ARG A 36 -13.93 -7.26 -5.33
CA ARG A 36 -14.14 -7.15 -3.87
C ARG A 36 -13.36 -5.99 -3.27
N THR A 37 -12.16 -5.70 -3.77
CA THR A 37 -11.43 -4.46 -3.43
C THR A 37 -12.24 -3.24 -3.86
N VAL A 38 -12.74 -3.24 -5.11
CA VAL A 38 -13.55 -2.14 -5.65
C VAL A 38 -14.81 -1.93 -4.83
N SER A 39 -15.54 -3.01 -4.54
CA SER A 39 -16.76 -2.97 -3.73
C SER A 39 -16.50 -2.43 -2.32
N THR A 40 -15.44 -2.92 -1.66
CA THR A 40 -15.06 -2.48 -0.31
C THR A 40 -14.68 -1.00 -0.29
N CYS A 41 -13.82 -0.54 -1.21
CA CYS A 41 -13.45 0.88 -1.29
C CYS A 41 -14.67 1.76 -1.60
N LYS A 42 -15.55 1.31 -2.49
CA LYS A 42 -16.80 2.02 -2.84
C LYS A 42 -17.74 2.14 -1.64
N LYS A 43 -17.89 1.09 -0.82
CA LYS A 43 -18.66 1.11 0.43
C LYS A 43 -18.16 2.23 1.37
N HIS A 44 -16.86 2.44 1.40
CA HIS A 44 -16.20 3.52 2.16
C HIS A 44 -16.05 4.85 1.41
N LYS A 45 -16.70 4.99 0.25
CA LYS A 45 -16.67 6.20 -0.60
C LYS A 45 -15.26 6.60 -1.07
N ILE A 46 -14.35 5.63 -1.17
CA ILE A 46 -13.00 5.81 -1.70
C ILE A 46 -12.98 5.33 -3.15
N PRO A 47 -12.78 6.22 -4.13
CA PRO A 47 -12.64 5.80 -5.52
C PRO A 47 -11.35 5.00 -5.69
N ILE A 48 -11.43 3.89 -6.43
CA ILE A 48 -10.26 3.14 -6.86
C ILE A 48 -10.23 3.07 -8.38
N LYS A 49 -9.12 3.52 -8.96
CA LYS A 49 -8.81 3.36 -10.37
C LYS A 49 -7.30 3.18 -10.47
N HIS A 50 -6.88 1.96 -10.76
CA HIS A 50 -5.48 1.61 -10.90
C HIS A 50 -5.37 0.37 -11.77
N SER A 51 -4.38 0.32 -12.64
CA SER A 51 -4.04 -0.87 -13.41
C SER A 51 -2.78 -1.46 -12.81
N ALA A 52 -2.84 -2.74 -12.45
CA ALA A 52 -1.72 -3.40 -11.80
C ALA A 52 -0.45 -3.33 -12.66
N ARG A 53 0.68 -3.03 -12.02
CA ARG A 53 1.99 -2.98 -12.65
C ARG A 53 3.02 -3.68 -11.76
N GLN A 54 4.14 -4.05 -12.35
CA GLN A 54 5.28 -4.58 -11.61
C GLN A 54 6.16 -3.44 -11.07
N VAL A 55 6.78 -3.66 -9.91
CA VAL A 55 7.86 -2.82 -9.40
C VAL A 55 9.03 -2.82 -10.39
N LYS A 56 9.56 -1.64 -10.66
CA LYS A 56 10.74 -1.39 -11.52
C LYS A 56 11.86 -0.80 -10.68
N GLU A 57 13.10 -0.94 -11.15
CA GLU A 57 14.26 -0.34 -10.49
C GLU A 57 14.12 1.20 -10.33
N ALA A 58 13.53 1.87 -11.32
CA ALA A 58 13.25 3.30 -11.27
C ALA A 58 12.28 3.71 -10.14
N ASP A 59 11.45 2.80 -9.61
CA ASP A 59 10.57 3.13 -8.48
C ASP A 59 11.40 3.46 -7.23
N PHE A 60 12.56 2.81 -7.05
CA PHE A 60 13.44 3.04 -5.89
C PHE A 60 14.14 4.41 -5.94
N SER A 61 14.20 5.08 -7.10
CA SER A 61 14.69 6.45 -7.21
C SER A 61 13.58 7.49 -7.32
N THR A 62 12.38 7.08 -7.73
CA THR A 62 11.22 7.97 -7.89
C THR A 62 10.52 8.24 -6.55
N PHE A 63 10.36 7.21 -5.72
CA PHE A 63 9.64 7.31 -4.45
C PHE A 63 10.60 7.42 -3.26
N GLN A 64 10.23 8.21 -2.25
CA GLN A 64 11.00 8.30 -1.00
C GLN A 64 10.77 7.07 -0.12
N TYR A 65 9.54 6.53 -0.14
CA TYR A 65 9.12 5.38 0.66
C TYR A 65 8.51 4.30 -0.23
N ILE A 66 8.85 3.05 0.04
CA ILE A 66 8.20 1.87 -0.53
C ILE A 66 7.69 1.00 0.63
N LEU A 67 6.38 0.86 0.71
CA LEU A 67 5.68 0.19 1.80
C LEU A 67 5.32 -1.26 1.39
N ALA A 68 6.00 -2.23 1.99
CA ALA A 68 5.74 -3.65 1.75
C ALA A 68 4.51 -4.12 2.54
N ALA A 69 3.55 -4.77 1.88
CA ALA A 69 2.34 -5.27 2.54
C ALA A 69 2.64 -6.42 3.51
N ASP A 70 3.59 -7.29 3.16
CA ASP A 70 4.00 -8.46 3.95
C ASP A 70 5.52 -8.69 3.89
N GLU A 71 5.99 -9.67 4.66
CA GLU A 71 7.41 -10.03 4.76
C GLU A 71 8.00 -10.58 3.44
N SER A 72 7.20 -11.28 2.65
CA SER A 72 7.66 -11.79 1.36
C SER A 72 7.88 -10.64 0.37
N ASN A 73 6.99 -9.66 0.38
CA ASN A 73 7.08 -8.45 -0.41
C ASN A 73 8.31 -7.65 0.02
N LEU A 74 8.50 -7.49 1.34
CA LEU A 74 9.67 -6.79 1.90
C LEU A 74 10.96 -7.44 1.44
N ARG A 75 11.10 -8.75 1.61
CA ARG A 75 12.29 -9.49 1.17
C ARG A 75 12.56 -9.30 -0.33
N SER A 76 11.54 -9.46 -1.18
CA SER A 76 11.69 -9.28 -2.62
C SER A 76 12.07 -7.85 -3.02
N LEU A 77 11.60 -6.84 -2.30
CA LEU A 77 11.96 -5.45 -2.54
C LEU A 77 13.40 -5.16 -2.12
N VAL A 78 13.81 -5.62 -0.93
CA VAL A 78 15.18 -5.47 -0.41
C VAL A 78 16.20 -6.15 -1.33
N GLU A 79 15.87 -7.34 -1.87
CA GLU A 79 16.72 -8.04 -2.84
C GLU A 79 16.92 -7.25 -4.15
N LYS A 80 15.96 -6.41 -4.53
CA LYS A 80 15.98 -5.61 -5.76
C LYS A 80 16.48 -4.17 -5.55
N GLN A 81 16.64 -3.74 -4.30
CA GLN A 81 16.91 -2.34 -3.96
C GLN A 81 18.35 -1.94 -4.31
N PRO A 82 18.56 -0.90 -5.14
CA PRO A 82 19.88 -0.31 -5.36
C PRO A 82 20.42 0.37 -4.08
N LYS A 83 21.74 0.46 -3.91
CA LYS A 83 22.35 1.14 -2.75
C LYS A 83 21.98 2.63 -2.74
N GLY A 84 21.57 3.15 -1.58
CA GLY A 84 21.26 4.57 -1.37
C GLY A 84 19.91 5.03 -1.95
N ALA A 85 18.98 4.09 -2.19
CA ALA A 85 17.68 4.36 -2.79
C ALA A 85 16.56 4.60 -1.73
N ALA A 86 15.29 4.54 -2.16
CA ALA A 86 14.09 4.69 -1.32
C ALA A 86 14.14 3.94 0.01
N THR A 87 13.48 4.45 1.04
CA THR A 87 13.27 3.72 2.31
C THR A 87 12.23 2.62 2.09
N VAL A 88 12.68 1.36 2.14
CA VAL A 88 11.83 0.17 2.00
C VAL A 88 11.54 -0.38 3.40
N ARG A 89 10.26 -0.48 3.78
CA ARG A 89 9.84 -0.99 5.10
C ARG A 89 8.56 -1.82 5.02
N LEU A 90 8.38 -2.74 5.96
CA LEU A 90 7.08 -3.35 6.22
C LEU A 90 6.10 -2.26 6.62
N TRP A 91 4.95 -2.19 5.96
CA TRP A 91 3.93 -1.20 6.30
C TRP A 91 3.40 -1.38 7.72
N GLY A 92 3.28 -2.63 8.18
CA GLY A 92 2.97 -2.98 9.56
C GLY A 92 3.87 -2.34 10.62
N SER A 93 5.13 -2.04 10.28
CA SER A 93 6.12 -1.49 11.24
C SER A 93 5.79 -0.09 11.74
N TYR A 94 4.82 0.60 11.13
CA TYR A 94 4.35 1.90 11.61
C TYR A 94 3.30 1.78 12.72
N LEU A 95 2.85 0.57 13.07
CA LEU A 95 1.81 0.39 14.09
C LEU A 95 2.06 -0.78 15.04
N ASP A 96 2.24 -2.00 14.52
CA ASP A 96 2.28 -3.21 15.36
C ASP A 96 3.18 -4.34 14.81
N ASP A 97 4.04 -4.02 13.82
CA ASP A 97 4.96 -4.95 13.16
C ASP A 97 4.28 -6.15 12.49
N LYS A 98 2.97 -6.09 12.20
CA LYS A 98 2.25 -7.19 11.54
C LYS A 98 2.08 -6.98 10.04
N PRO A 99 2.22 -8.04 9.24
CA PRO A 99 1.88 -7.97 7.82
C PRO A 99 0.38 -7.69 7.62
N ILE A 100 0.06 -7.03 6.51
CA ILE A 100 -1.31 -6.94 6.02
C ILE A 100 -1.71 -8.34 5.57
N GLY A 101 -2.80 -8.86 6.13
CA GLY A 101 -3.28 -10.19 5.80
C GLY A 101 -3.80 -10.25 4.36
N ASP A 102 -3.47 -11.32 3.65
CA ASP A 102 -4.02 -11.56 2.31
C ASP A 102 -5.56 -11.77 2.40
N PRO A 103 -6.37 -10.91 1.76
CA PRO A 103 -7.82 -11.00 1.84
C PRO A 103 -8.43 -12.10 0.95
N TYR A 104 -7.69 -12.68 0.00
CA TYR A 104 -8.24 -13.52 -1.07
C TYR A 104 -9.01 -14.75 -0.57
N TYR A 105 -8.57 -15.35 0.54
CA TYR A 105 -9.18 -16.54 1.14
C TYR A 105 -10.28 -16.23 2.17
N GLY A 106 -10.48 -14.94 2.51
CA GLY A 106 -11.37 -14.51 3.58
C GLY A 106 -12.76 -14.06 3.15
N GLY A 107 -13.11 -14.19 1.86
CA GLY A 107 -14.35 -13.61 1.33
C GLY A 107 -14.40 -12.09 1.51
N ILE A 108 -15.60 -11.49 1.52
CA ILE A 108 -15.74 -10.03 1.64
C ILE A 108 -15.22 -9.48 2.98
N ASP A 109 -15.34 -10.24 4.07
CA ASP A 109 -14.84 -9.86 5.40
C ASP A 109 -13.30 -9.80 5.43
N GLY A 110 -12.62 -10.61 4.60
CA GLY A 110 -11.18 -10.49 4.36
C GLY A 110 -10.80 -9.12 3.81
N PHE A 111 -11.55 -8.63 2.81
CA PHE A 111 -11.30 -7.31 2.20
C PHE A 111 -11.63 -6.16 3.15
N GLU A 112 -12.69 -6.29 3.95
CA GLU A 112 -13.02 -5.29 4.99
C GLU A 112 -11.90 -5.18 6.05
N ARG A 113 -11.39 -6.32 6.55
CA ARG A 113 -10.25 -6.32 7.48
C ARG A 113 -8.99 -5.72 6.86
N CYS A 114 -8.70 -6.05 5.59
CA CYS A 114 -7.59 -5.45 4.86
C CYS A 114 -7.75 -3.93 4.74
N PHE A 115 -8.98 -3.44 4.50
CA PHE A 115 -9.29 -2.02 4.42
C PHE A 115 -9.05 -1.31 5.76
N GLU A 116 -9.53 -1.90 6.86
CA GLU A 116 -9.30 -1.36 8.21
C GLU A 116 -7.80 -1.31 8.56
N GLN A 117 -7.05 -2.36 8.22
CA GLN A 117 -5.59 -2.38 8.40
C GLN A 117 -4.92 -1.27 7.57
N CYS A 118 -5.23 -1.16 6.28
CA CYS A 118 -4.71 -0.10 5.42
C CYS A 118 -5.01 1.29 6.01
N THR A 119 -6.20 1.49 6.58
CA THR A 119 -6.60 2.79 7.15
C THR A 119 -5.76 3.13 8.37
N LYS A 120 -5.62 2.20 9.32
CA LYS A 120 -4.81 2.41 10.54
C LYS A 120 -3.34 2.62 10.21
N LEU A 121 -2.79 1.80 9.33
CA LEU A 121 -1.39 1.89 8.90
C LEU A 121 -1.10 3.16 8.09
N SER A 122 -2.05 3.64 7.27
CA SER A 122 -1.91 4.92 6.56
C SER A 122 -1.82 6.09 7.53
N ASN A 123 -2.70 6.12 8.54
CA ASN A 123 -2.68 7.16 9.56
C ASN A 123 -1.36 7.14 10.35
N ALA A 124 -0.92 5.96 10.80
CA ALA A 124 0.32 5.84 11.56
C ALA A 124 1.58 6.17 10.74
N PHE A 125 1.61 5.76 9.46
CA PHE A 125 2.66 6.15 8.53
C PHE A 125 2.75 7.67 8.36
N LEU A 126 1.61 8.33 8.12
CA LEU A 126 1.55 9.78 7.93
C LEU A 126 1.98 10.54 9.19
N ASP A 127 1.60 10.06 10.38
CA ASP A 127 2.04 10.62 11.67
C ASP A 127 3.57 10.58 11.82
N GLU A 128 4.20 9.47 11.41
CA GLU A 128 5.66 9.31 11.52
C GLU A 128 6.41 10.19 10.51
N VAL A 129 5.95 10.25 9.25
CA VAL A 129 6.75 10.88 8.17
C VAL A 129 6.50 12.36 7.97
N VAL A 130 5.34 12.87 8.40
CA VAL A 130 5.02 14.31 8.35
C VAL A 130 5.25 14.98 9.71
N GLY A 131 5.33 14.20 10.78
CA GLY A 131 5.33 14.69 12.15
C GLY A 131 3.89 14.94 12.63
N GLN A 132 3.64 14.72 13.92
CA GLN A 132 2.45 15.25 14.57
C GLN A 132 2.73 16.70 14.95
N ASP A 133 1.95 17.65 14.40
CA ASP A 133 1.91 19.03 14.91
C ASP A 133 1.43 19.07 16.37
#